data_AF-A0A0N1J0X5-F1
#
_entry.id   AF-A0A0N1J0X5-F1
#
_cell.length_a   1.000
_cell.length_b   1.000
_cell.length_c   1.000
_cell.angle_alpha   90.00
_cell.angle_beta   90.00
_cell.angle_gamma   90.00
#
_symmetry.space_group_name_H-M   'P 1'
#
loop_
_entity.id
_entity.type
_entity.pdbx_description
1 polymer ?
#
loop_
_entity_poly.entity_id
_entity_poly.type
_entity_poly.pdbx_seq_one_letter_code
_entity_poly.pdbx_strand_id
1 'polypeptide(L)'
;YYLLIDDINWSIIKHHHCNPDGTWKRGRMIVETSPGNYQVWIHSSNAMTIDNKRYWLKLLCSDPGADPNNRWGRCPGFRNRKAKHRSSEGGYPLAKLIWVDWKYQVKVPRIKSDQKSEKIICRSDYYFGDNSSADLSYAIALFRRGN
;
A
#
# COMPACT_ATOMS: atom_id res chain seq x y z
N TYR A 1 4.46 -12.21 9.72
CA TYR A 1 4.86 -11.16 8.76
C TYR A 1 3.99 -9.94 8.93
N TYR A 2 4.41 -8.76 8.47
CA TYR A 2 3.63 -7.53 8.64
C TYR A 2 3.40 -6.77 7.33
N LEU A 3 2.24 -6.14 7.23
CA LEU A 3 1.88 -5.16 6.20
C LEU A 3 1.43 -3.88 6.90
N LEU A 4 2.05 -2.75 6.55
CA LEU A 4 1.72 -1.43 7.07
C LEU A 4 0.91 -0.66 6.04
N ILE A 5 -0.31 -0.30 6.40
CA ILE A 5 -1.16 0.67 5.69
C ILE A 5 -0.92 2.03 6.33
N ASP A 6 -0.55 3.03 5.53
CA ASP A 6 -0.13 4.36 5.98
C ASP A 6 -1.08 5.46 5.48
N ASP A 7 -1.16 6.55 6.24
CA ASP A 7 -1.91 7.78 5.94
C ASP A 7 -3.41 7.57 5.58
N ILE A 8 -4.13 6.80 6.40
CA ILE A 8 -5.57 6.57 6.19
C ILE A 8 -6.43 7.30 7.23
N ASN A 9 -7.68 7.60 6.87
CA ASN A 9 -8.64 8.27 7.75
C ASN A 9 -9.63 7.28 8.40
N TRP A 10 -10.47 7.78 9.32
CA TRP A 10 -11.42 6.96 10.08
C TRP A 10 -12.48 6.26 9.22
N SER A 11 -12.85 6.82 8.07
CA SER A 11 -13.80 6.19 7.14
C SER A 11 -13.20 4.91 6.54
N ILE A 12 -11.94 4.98 6.10
CA ILE A 12 -11.17 3.82 5.59
C ILE A 12 -11.00 2.78 6.69
N ILE A 13 -10.73 3.20 7.93
CA ILE A 13 -10.65 2.32 9.11
C ILE A 13 -11.95 1.52 9.27
N LYS A 14 -13.09 2.21 9.34
CA LYS A 14 -14.40 1.54 9.50
C LYS A 14 -14.69 0.57 8.35
N HIS A 15 -14.39 0.97 7.12
CA HIS A 15 -14.72 0.17 5.96
C HIS A 15 -13.83 -1.09 5.83
N HIS A 16 -12.51 -0.96 6.02
CA HIS A 16 -11.58 -2.06 5.76
C HIS A 16 -11.12 -2.83 7.00
N HIS A 17 -11.12 -2.20 8.18
CA HIS A 17 -10.47 -2.72 9.38
C HIS A 17 -11.43 -3.05 10.53
N CYS A 18 -12.69 -2.66 10.41
CA CYS A 18 -13.79 -3.12 11.26
C CYS A 18 -14.67 -4.14 10.53
N ASN A 19 -15.33 -5.01 11.29
CA ASN A 19 -16.44 -5.82 10.83
C ASN A 19 -17.73 -4.98 10.77
N PRO A 20 -18.79 -5.47 10.08
CA PRO A 20 -20.08 -4.76 10.01
C PRO A 20 -20.72 -4.47 11.37
N ASP A 21 -20.43 -5.28 12.38
CA ASP A 21 -20.88 -5.10 13.78
C ASP A 21 -20.05 -4.06 14.56
N GLY A 22 -19.07 -3.42 13.93
CA GLY A 22 -18.18 -2.43 14.52
C GLY A 22 -16.98 -3.02 15.28
N THR A 23 -16.88 -4.35 15.41
CA THR A 23 -15.72 -4.99 16.05
C THR A 23 -14.49 -4.90 15.16
N TRP A 24 -13.31 -4.87 15.77
CA TRP A 24 -12.04 -4.87 15.04
C TRP A 24 -11.82 -6.21 14.36
N LYS A 25 -11.36 -6.18 13.10
CA LYS A 25 -10.86 -7.40 12.47
C LYS A 25 -9.59 -7.86 13.22
N ARG A 26 -9.37 -9.18 13.29
CA ARG A 26 -8.26 -9.81 14.07
C ARG A 26 -6.87 -9.48 13.53
N GLY A 27 -5.82 -9.54 14.35
CA GLY A 27 -4.43 -9.34 13.92
C GLY A 27 -4.16 -7.96 13.34
N ARG A 28 -4.84 -6.93 13.84
CA ARG A 28 -4.61 -5.53 13.48
C ARG A 28 -4.04 -4.76 14.67
N MET A 29 -3.15 -3.82 14.38
CA MET A 29 -2.75 -2.77 15.32
C MET A 29 -3.00 -1.42 14.67
N ILE A 30 -3.73 -0.54 15.34
CA ILE A 30 -4.12 0.77 14.83
C ILE A 30 -3.44 1.86 15.66
N VAL A 31 -2.74 2.76 14.97
CA VAL A 31 -2.04 3.90 15.58
C VAL A 31 -2.56 5.18 14.96
N GLU A 32 -3.06 6.10 15.78
CA GLU A 32 -3.33 7.48 15.36
C GLU A 32 -1.98 8.23 15.35
N THR A 33 -1.51 8.63 14.17
CA THR A 33 -0.20 9.28 13.99
C THR A 33 -0.23 10.79 14.18
N SER A 34 -1.39 11.38 13.92
CA SER A 34 -1.78 12.78 14.18
C SER A 34 -3.32 12.83 14.13
N PRO A 35 -3.97 13.86 14.66
CA PRO A 35 -5.44 13.91 14.72
C PRO A 35 -6.09 13.57 13.37
N GLY A 36 -6.88 12.49 13.35
CA GLY A 36 -7.61 12.04 12.16
C GLY A 36 -6.80 11.23 11.13
N ASN A 37 -5.50 11.00 11.35
CA ASN A 37 -4.63 10.24 10.45
C ASN A 37 -4.07 9.00 11.13
N TYR A 38 -4.25 7.85 10.50
CA TYR A 38 -4.02 6.54 11.11
C TYR A 38 -3.06 5.69 10.29
N GLN A 39 -2.37 4.80 11.00
CA GLN A 39 -1.61 3.69 10.46
C GLN A 39 -2.21 2.39 10.96
N VAL A 40 -2.26 1.39 10.08
CA VAL A 40 -2.71 0.04 10.45
C VAL A 40 -1.65 -0.97 10.09
N TRP A 41 -1.24 -1.75 11.08
CA TRP A 41 -0.41 -2.93 10.87
C TRP A 41 -1.31 -4.16 10.80
N ILE A 42 -1.14 -4.98 9.77
CA ILE A 42 -1.76 -6.30 9.65
C ILE A 42 -0.71 -7.36 9.95
N HIS A 43 -0.96 -8.18 10.97
CA HIS A 43 -0.14 -9.34 11.30
C HIS A 43 -0.55 -10.52 10.41
N SER A 44 0.21 -10.72 9.34
CA SER A 44 -0.03 -11.78 8.35
C SER A 44 0.65 -13.09 8.74
N SER A 45 -0.06 -14.22 8.60
CA SER A 45 0.50 -15.57 8.79
C SER A 45 1.37 -16.02 7.61
N ASN A 46 1.22 -15.40 6.44
CA ASN A 46 2.00 -15.71 5.25
C ASN A 46 2.88 -14.54 4.80
N ALA A 47 4.06 -14.87 4.26
CA ALA A 47 4.91 -13.94 3.54
C ALA A 47 4.20 -13.44 2.28
N MET A 48 4.51 -12.21 1.88
CA MET A 48 4.00 -11.57 0.67
C MET A 48 5.19 -11.00 -0.12
N THR A 49 5.17 -11.22 -1.43
CA THR A 49 6.06 -10.54 -2.36
C THR A 49 5.78 -9.03 -2.34
N ILE A 50 6.74 -8.22 -2.79
CA ILE A 50 6.57 -6.76 -2.84
C ILE A 50 5.35 -6.38 -3.71
N ASP A 51 5.14 -7.05 -4.85
CA ASP A 51 4.02 -6.75 -5.73
C ASP A 51 2.66 -7.09 -5.11
N ASN A 52 2.58 -8.23 -4.39
CA ASN A 52 1.36 -8.57 -3.65
C ASN A 52 1.08 -7.52 -2.56
N LYS A 53 2.12 -7.06 -1.84
CA LYS A 53 1.97 -5.96 -0.87
C LYS A 53 1.47 -4.69 -1.53
N ARG A 54 2.08 -4.25 -2.64
CA ARG A 54 1.67 -3.04 -3.39
C ARG A 54 0.21 -3.10 -3.84
N TYR A 55 -0.25 -4.24 -4.35
CA TYR A 55 -1.65 -4.42 -4.68
C TYR A 55 -2.54 -4.18 -3.46
N TRP A 56 -2.25 -4.85 -2.33
CA TRP A 56 -3.07 -4.75 -1.14
C TRP A 56 -3.06 -3.34 -0.56
N LEU A 57 -1.92 -2.64 -0.61
CA LEU A 57 -1.83 -1.24 -0.19
C LEU A 57 -2.71 -0.34 -1.05
N LYS A 58 -2.74 -0.55 -2.37
CA LYS A 58 -3.64 0.17 -3.28
C LYS A 58 -5.11 -0.10 -2.97
N LEU A 59 -5.47 -1.38 -2.78
CA LEU A 59 -6.85 -1.78 -2.48
C LEU A 59 -7.34 -1.29 -1.11
N LEU A 60 -6.43 -1.20 -0.14
CA LEU A 60 -6.69 -0.70 1.22
C LEU A 60 -6.52 0.82 1.34
N CYS A 61 -6.39 1.53 0.21
CA CYS A 61 -6.28 2.99 0.14
C CYS A 61 -5.11 3.58 0.95
N SER A 62 -4.00 2.83 1.09
CA SER A 62 -2.76 3.35 1.69
C SER A 62 -2.18 4.49 0.84
N ASP A 63 -1.38 5.36 1.47
CA ASP A 63 -0.56 6.35 0.77
C ASP A 63 0.20 5.71 -0.42
N PRO A 64 -0.03 6.17 -1.67
CA PRO A 64 0.69 5.69 -2.85
C PRO A 64 2.21 5.89 -2.77
N GLY A 65 2.67 6.87 -1.98
CA GLY A 65 4.08 7.13 -1.73
C GLY A 65 4.72 6.23 -0.67
N ALA A 66 3.94 5.39 0.02
CA ALA A 66 4.44 4.48 1.03
C ALA A 66 4.81 3.12 0.43
N ASP A 67 6.02 3.02 -0.15
CA ASP A 67 6.52 1.74 -0.66
C ASP A 67 6.67 0.71 0.49
N PRO A 68 6.20 -0.54 0.31
CA PRO A 68 6.19 -1.55 1.37
C PRO A 68 7.57 -2.16 1.71
N ASN A 69 8.62 -1.88 0.94
CA ASN A 69 9.95 -2.40 1.19
C ASN A 69 10.61 -1.63 2.35
N ASN A 70 10.80 -2.30 3.50
CA ASN A 70 11.41 -1.73 4.70
C ASN A 70 10.75 -0.43 5.19
N ARG A 71 9.42 -0.30 5.05
CA ARG A 71 8.66 0.85 5.56
C ARG A 71 8.56 0.85 7.08
N TRP A 72 8.73 2.03 7.69
CA TRP A 72 8.63 2.21 9.13
C TRP A 72 7.31 2.88 9.50
N GLY A 73 6.69 2.42 10.59
CA GLY A 73 5.52 3.07 11.19
C GLY A 73 5.88 4.01 12.33
N ARG A 74 4.87 4.67 12.89
CA ARG A 74 5.00 5.49 14.09
C ARG A 74 4.94 4.62 15.34
N CYS A 75 5.79 4.93 16.30
CA CYS A 75 5.72 4.37 17.64
C CYS A 75 4.73 5.18 18.49
N PRO A 76 3.68 4.56 19.05
CA PRO A 76 2.81 5.20 20.03
C PRO A 76 3.59 5.73 21.24
N GLY A 77 3.12 6.81 21.84
CA GLY A 77 3.79 7.45 22.99
C GLY A 77 4.85 8.49 22.61
N PHE A 78 5.18 8.62 21.33
CA PHE A 78 6.08 9.67 20.83
C PHE A 78 5.33 10.74 20.04
N ARG A 79 5.81 11.99 20.11
CA ARG A 79 5.22 13.10 19.38
C ARG A 79 5.64 13.08 17.90
N ASN A 80 4.69 13.34 17.00
CA ASN A 80 4.93 13.44 15.58
C ASN A 80 5.48 14.84 15.22
N ARG A 81 6.81 14.95 15.15
CA ARG A 81 7.53 16.23 14.94
C ARG A 81 7.55 16.75 13.50
N LYS A 82 6.75 16.22 12.58
CA LYS A 82 6.69 16.77 11.20
C LYS A 82 6.14 18.21 11.28
N ALA A 83 6.79 19.14 10.59
CA ALA A 83 6.45 20.57 10.63
C ALA A 83 4.97 20.86 10.34
N LYS A 84 4.36 20.11 9.40
CA LYS A 84 2.94 20.23 9.05
C LYS A 84 1.95 19.94 10.19
N HIS A 85 2.40 19.33 11.29
CA HIS A 85 1.58 19.02 12.46
C HIS A 85 1.93 19.89 13.68
N ARG A 86 2.77 20.91 13.51
CA ARG A 86 3.10 21.83 14.59
C ARG A 86 1.88 22.72 14.88
N SER A 87 1.45 22.81 16.14
CA SER A 87 0.38 23.74 16.54
C SER A 87 0.88 25.19 16.52
N SER A 88 -0.05 26.14 16.59
CA SER A 88 0.25 27.58 16.77
C SER A 88 1.10 27.85 18.02
N GLU A 89 0.88 27.08 19.08
CA GLU A 89 1.65 27.10 20.35
C GLU A 89 3.01 26.39 20.24
N GLY A 90 3.35 25.84 19.07
CA GLY A 90 4.62 25.17 18.81
C GLY A 90 4.68 23.70 19.24
N GLY A 91 3.58 23.15 19.77
CA GLY A 91 3.47 21.75 20.18
C GLY A 91 3.33 20.77 19.00
N TYR A 92 3.52 19.48 19.29
CA TYR A 92 3.34 18.39 18.32
C TYR A 92 2.38 17.33 18.87
N PRO A 93 1.52 16.73 18.03
CA PRO A 93 0.57 15.73 18.47
C PRO A 93 1.28 14.46 18.92
N LEU A 94 0.75 13.83 19.98
CA LEU A 94 1.19 12.54 20.45
C LEU A 94 0.61 11.44 19.55
N ALA A 95 1.45 10.52 19.07
CA ALA A 95 0.97 9.31 18.41
C ALA A 95 0.32 8.38 19.44
N LYS A 96 -0.90 7.91 19.18
CA LYS A 96 -1.69 7.12 20.14
C LYS A 96 -1.91 5.70 19.63
N LEU A 97 -1.81 4.73 20.53
CA LEU A 97 -2.28 3.37 20.27
C LEU A 97 -3.80 3.36 20.43
N ILE A 98 -4.52 3.05 19.35
CA ILE A 98 -5.98 3.00 19.35
C ILE A 98 -6.47 1.60 19.68
N TRP A 99 -5.86 0.59 19.07
CA TRP A 99 -6.20 -0.80 19.27
C TRP A 99 -5.03 -1.71 18.91
N VAL A 100 -4.95 -2.87 19.57
CA VAL A 100 -3.99 -3.92 19.23
C VAL A 100 -4.60 -5.29 19.45
N ASP A 101 -4.51 -6.12 18.43
CA ASP A 101 -4.64 -7.56 18.54
C ASP A 101 -3.28 -8.19 18.21
N TRP A 102 -2.55 -8.53 19.26
CA TRP A 102 -1.21 -9.14 19.17
C TRP A 102 -1.25 -10.66 19.07
N LYS A 103 -2.39 -11.28 19.42
CA LYS A 103 -2.51 -12.74 19.55
C LYS A 103 -2.75 -13.41 18.21
N TYR A 104 -3.59 -12.82 17.37
CA TYR A 104 -4.03 -13.46 16.14
C TYR A 104 -3.24 -13.00 14.91
N GLN A 105 -3.16 -13.90 13.93
CA GLN A 105 -2.65 -13.63 12.60
C GLN A 105 -3.76 -13.82 11.57
N VAL A 106 -3.62 -13.17 10.42
CA VAL A 106 -4.56 -13.24 9.31
C VAL A 106 -3.86 -13.82 8.09
N LYS A 107 -4.50 -14.74 7.38
CA LYS A 107 -4.02 -15.19 6.08
C LYS A 107 -4.42 -14.16 5.03
N VAL A 108 -3.44 -13.45 4.47
CA VAL A 108 -3.70 -12.49 3.39
C VAL A 108 -3.69 -13.24 2.05
N PRO A 109 -4.76 -13.15 1.24
CA PRO A 109 -4.82 -13.88 -0.02
C PRO A 109 -3.64 -13.53 -0.93
N ARG A 110 -3.05 -14.57 -1.52
CA ARG A 110 -2.06 -14.41 -2.57
C ARG A 110 -2.79 -14.03 -3.84
N ILE A 111 -2.40 -12.92 -4.42
CA ILE A 111 -2.88 -12.54 -5.72
C ILE A 111 -1.94 -13.22 -6.69
N LYS A 112 -2.51 -14.03 -7.59
CA LYS A 112 -1.77 -14.44 -8.77
C LYS A 112 -1.43 -13.11 -9.44
N SER A 113 -0.16 -12.72 -9.45
CA SER A 113 0.27 -11.70 -10.41
C SER A 113 -0.35 -12.16 -11.71
N ASP A 114 -1.17 -11.32 -12.35
CA ASP A 114 -1.46 -11.57 -13.75
C ASP A 114 -0.09 -11.86 -14.32
N GLN A 115 0.10 -13.10 -14.75
CA GLN A 115 1.16 -13.38 -15.69
C GLN A 115 0.73 -12.48 -16.84
N LYS A 116 1.26 -11.24 -16.86
CA LYS A 116 1.75 -10.72 -18.11
C LYS A 116 2.69 -11.82 -18.53
N SER A 117 2.15 -12.81 -19.26
CA SER A 117 2.94 -13.47 -20.26
C SER A 117 3.63 -12.29 -20.92
N GLU A 118 4.94 -12.25 -20.82
CA GLU A 118 5.72 -11.35 -21.64
C GLU A 118 5.38 -11.79 -23.06
N LYS A 119 4.27 -11.24 -23.59
CA LYS A 119 3.85 -11.52 -24.93
C LYS A 119 5.02 -11.00 -25.72
N ILE A 120 5.77 -11.92 -26.33
CA ILE A 120 6.91 -11.59 -27.18
C ILE A 120 6.33 -10.59 -28.18
N ILE A 121 6.79 -9.34 -28.08
CA ILE A 121 6.32 -8.30 -28.97
C ILE A 121 7.02 -8.60 -30.29
N CYS A 122 6.24 -8.90 -31.33
CA CYS A 122 6.76 -9.07 -32.66
C CYS A 122 6.50 -7.80 -33.46
N ARG A 123 7.44 -7.40 -34.31
CA ARG A 123 7.28 -6.27 -35.23
C ARG A 123 5.99 -6.37 -36.05
N SER A 124 5.61 -7.59 -36.45
CA SER A 124 4.39 -7.88 -37.22
C SER A 124 3.11 -7.41 -36.53
N ASP A 125 3.10 -7.34 -35.19
CA ASP A 125 1.93 -6.91 -34.42
C ASP A 125 1.60 -5.42 -34.60
N TYR A 126 2.55 -4.65 -35.16
CA TYR A 126 2.46 -3.20 -35.37
C TYR A 126 2.35 -2.82 -36.85
N TYR A 127 2.25 -3.81 -37.74
CA TYR A 127 2.16 -3.55 -39.17
C TYR A 127 0.71 -3.30 -39.61
N PHE A 128 0.43 -2.05 -40.00
CA PHE A 128 -0.88 -1.63 -40.53
C PHE A 128 -0.76 -1.11 -41.97
N GLY A 129 0.08 -1.73 -42.79
CA GLY A 129 0.27 -1.36 -44.20
C GLY A 129 1.34 -0.30 -44.47
N ASP A 130 2.02 0.19 -43.42
CA ASP A 130 3.19 1.09 -43.52
C ASP A 130 4.34 0.56 -42.66
N ASN A 131 5.50 0.34 -43.31
CA ASN A 131 6.71 -0.16 -42.65
C ASN A 131 7.32 0.85 -41.68
N SER A 132 7.30 2.14 -42.01
CA SER A 132 7.97 3.17 -41.20
C SER A 132 7.23 3.39 -39.88
N SER A 133 5.90 3.46 -39.95
CA SER A 133 5.02 3.54 -38.79
C SER A 133 5.11 2.29 -37.89
N ALA A 134 5.25 1.10 -38.51
CA ALA A 134 5.43 -0.15 -37.77
C ALA A 134 6.75 -0.17 -37.00
N ASP A 135 7.85 0.24 -37.63
CA ASP A 135 9.19 0.25 -37.01
C ASP A 135 9.25 1.22 -35.83
N LEU A 136 8.68 2.43 -35.97
CA LEU A 136 8.61 3.40 -34.89
C LEU A 136 7.75 2.89 -33.71
N SER A 137 6.57 2.35 -34.01
CA SER A 137 5.65 1.85 -32.98
C SER A 137 6.25 0.66 -32.22
N TYR A 138 6.95 -0.23 -32.93
CA TYR A 138 7.68 -1.35 -32.34
C TYR A 138 8.84 -0.88 -31.45
N ALA A 139 9.64 0.09 -31.90
CA ALA A 139 10.73 0.66 -31.11
C ALA A 139 10.22 1.34 -29.82
N ILE A 140 9.11 2.07 -29.88
CA ILE A 140 8.46 2.67 -28.70
C ILE A 140 7.98 1.58 -27.74
N ALA A 141 7.42 0.48 -28.26
CA ALA A 141 6.94 -0.63 -27.44
C ALA A 141 8.09 -1.35 -26.72
N LEU A 142 9.25 -1.51 -27.37
CA LEU A 142 10.48 -2.03 -26.76
C LEU A 142 11.01 -1.08 -25.68
N PHE A 143 11.09 0.22 -25.95
CA PHE A 143 11.57 1.22 -25.00
C PHE A 143 10.73 1.24 -23.71
N ARG A 144 9.39 1.16 -23.83
CA ARG A 144 8.48 1.10 -22.68
C ARG A 144 8.66 -0.16 -21.81
N ARG A 145 9.28 -1.22 -22.33
CA ARG A 145 9.61 -2.44 -21.58
C ARG A 145 10.95 -2.37 -20.85
N GLY A 146 11.74 -1.30 -21.05
CA GLY A 146 12.97 -1.07 -20.29
C GLY A 146 14.14 -1.97 -20.72
N ASN A 147 14.41 -2.04 -22.02
CA ASN A 147 15.75 -2.42 -22.51
C ASN A 147 16.68 -1.22 -22.43
#